data_AF-D5D8T5-F1
#
_entry.id   AF-D5D8T5-F1
#
_cell.length_a   1.000
_cell.length_b   1.000
_cell.length_c   1.000
_cell.angle_alpha   90.00
_cell.angle_beta   90.00
_cell.angle_gamma   90.00
#
_symmetry.space_group_name_H-M   'P 1'
#
loop_
_entity.id
_entity.type
_entity.pdbx_description
1 polymer ?
#
loop_
_entity_poly.entity_id
_entity_poly.type
_entity_poly.pdbx_seq_one_letter_code
_entity_poly.pdbx_strand_id
1 'polypeptide(L)'
;MLIYNILLFIIIIKIIYFIGTYNLYLKTGRKLFEAVIPIYNIIILMKILNRPIWWSILLYIPIIFFFIYPILCLDIINLFDKCSKKDKMLLLITLGGYIIYLNINIKIIKKEKNKKPLLSSIFFSIIFTSIINIYIIQPFVIPTPSMKDSLLVGDFLFVSKLHYGIRIPITQISIPLIHNKINFLGIKSYISYIRLPYIRLPSFKQINHNDIIVFNFPNDLKKIPIDKKDYYIKRCIGLPGDILSIKNGLIYINGILDKNKYNTNTYYKVQKILNPLNILFVLKKIGIIKKYIFNIKEDELKNNIKNFLYYKKYILPKNLKEYNIYPENKLWNRDNYGPIYIPKIGDYLNLNLENISFYKDIITKYENSSLKIKKNKIFINNKVQSKYLVNKNYYFMLGDNRNNSLDSRYWGLIPYDHIVGKPLFIWLSILFSKTKNKFVRWNRCFTIINSKTKLENKYYIYHIMIIIIIYFFLKKKIMKLIIYVKEGESIDRVLKKWKQKFDKARIIRKLRERQQYIKPSERKRKILTKAKYREFLISKNS
;
A
#
# COMPACT_ATOMS: atom_id res chain seq x y z
N MET A 1 28.33 -4.06 -18.41
CA MET A 1 27.45 -4.63 -19.46
C MET A 1 25.98 -4.20 -19.32
N LEU A 2 25.31 -4.36 -18.18
CA LEU A 2 23.86 -4.09 -18.07
C LEU A 2 23.48 -2.61 -18.36
N ILE A 3 24.25 -1.65 -17.84
CA ILE A 3 23.97 -0.21 -18.00
C ILE A 3 24.08 0.23 -19.47
N TYR A 4 25.12 -0.23 -20.19
CA TYR A 4 25.31 0.08 -21.61
C TYR A 4 24.14 -0.44 -22.46
N ASN A 5 23.71 -1.68 -22.23
CA ASN A 5 22.58 -2.27 -22.94
C ASN A 5 21.27 -1.51 -22.66
N ILE A 6 21.04 -1.07 -21.42
CA ILE A 6 19.88 -0.25 -21.05
C ILE A 6 19.94 1.11 -21.77
N LEU A 7 21.12 1.74 -21.83
CA LEU A 7 21.29 3.05 -22.45
C LEU A 7 21.06 2.97 -23.97
N LEU A 8 21.61 1.94 -24.62
CA LEU A 8 21.38 1.64 -26.04
C LEU A 8 19.89 1.40 -26.32
N PHE A 9 19.23 0.60 -25.49
CA PHE A 9 17.78 0.34 -25.60
C PHE A 9 16.95 1.62 -25.49
N ILE A 10 17.29 2.51 -24.55
CA ILE A 10 16.62 3.81 -24.40
C ILE A 10 16.83 4.68 -25.66
N ILE A 11 18.04 4.67 -26.24
CA ILE A 11 18.33 5.41 -27.48
C ILE A 11 17.49 4.88 -28.64
N ILE A 12 17.45 3.56 -28.83
CA ILE A 12 16.64 2.93 -29.90
C ILE A 12 15.16 3.30 -29.75
N ILE A 13 14.60 3.22 -28.54
CA ILE A 13 13.21 3.62 -28.29
C ILE A 13 12.97 5.09 -28.64
N LYS A 14 13.92 5.98 -28.30
CA LYS A 14 13.80 7.41 -28.63
C LYS A 14 13.84 7.66 -30.13
N ILE A 15 14.68 6.94 -30.87
CA ILE A 15 14.74 7.02 -32.34
C ILE A 15 13.41 6.56 -32.94
N ILE A 16 12.89 5.41 -32.52
CA ILE A 16 11.60 4.88 -32.98
C ILE A 16 10.47 5.88 -32.68
N TYR A 17 10.46 6.46 -31.48
CA TYR A 17 9.48 7.48 -31.09
C TYR A 17 9.57 8.73 -31.98
N PHE A 18 10.79 9.21 -32.25
CA PHE A 18 11.02 10.36 -33.10
C PHE A 18 10.51 10.11 -34.52
N ILE A 19 10.89 8.99 -35.14
CA ILE A 19 10.41 8.57 -36.47
C ILE A 19 8.87 8.49 -36.49
N GLY A 20 8.27 7.96 -35.43
CA GLY A 20 6.82 7.84 -35.32
C GLY A 20 6.08 9.15 -35.11
N THR A 21 6.74 10.24 -34.69
CA THR A 21 6.03 11.45 -34.26
C THR A 21 6.52 12.76 -34.88
N TYR A 22 7.68 12.84 -35.52
CA TYR A 22 8.24 14.13 -36.00
C TYR A 22 7.28 14.91 -36.93
N ASN A 23 6.67 14.22 -37.92
CA ASN A 23 5.68 14.82 -38.83
C ASN A 23 4.44 15.34 -38.07
N LEU A 24 4.03 14.70 -36.99
CA LEU A 24 2.91 15.15 -36.16
C LEU A 24 3.22 16.48 -35.46
N TYR A 25 4.47 16.72 -35.03
CA TYR A 25 4.87 18.01 -34.48
C TYR A 25 4.83 19.09 -35.57
N LEU A 26 5.43 18.83 -36.74
CA LEU A 26 5.41 19.77 -37.86
C LEU A 26 3.98 20.13 -38.31
N LYS A 27 3.13 19.11 -38.52
CA LYS A 27 1.72 19.27 -38.95
C LYS A 27 0.86 20.00 -37.90
N THR A 28 1.29 20.06 -36.63
CA THR A 28 0.59 20.81 -35.57
C THR A 28 1.17 22.22 -35.33
N GLY A 29 2.10 22.67 -36.18
CA GLY A 29 2.75 23.98 -36.10
C GLY A 29 3.88 24.05 -35.07
N ARG A 30 4.47 22.91 -34.71
CA ARG A 30 5.61 22.81 -33.77
C ARG A 30 6.93 22.66 -34.53
N LYS A 31 8.04 23.06 -33.90
CA LYS A 31 9.38 23.00 -34.51
C LYS A 31 9.93 21.56 -34.45
N LEU A 32 10.77 21.17 -35.41
CA LEU A 32 11.31 19.79 -35.47
C LEU A 32 12.11 19.40 -34.22
N PHE A 33 12.96 20.29 -33.71
CA PHE A 33 13.79 20.01 -32.53
C PHE A 33 12.95 19.67 -31.29
N GLU A 34 11.71 20.17 -31.23
CA GLU A 34 10.76 19.89 -30.15
C GLU A 34 10.39 18.41 -30.08
N ALA A 35 10.45 17.67 -31.19
CA ALA A 35 10.22 16.23 -31.23
C ALA A 35 11.46 15.40 -30.82
N VAL A 36 12.66 15.97 -30.97
CA VAL A 36 13.94 15.29 -30.73
C VAL A 36 14.33 15.33 -29.25
N ILE A 37 14.23 16.50 -28.62
CA ILE A 37 14.73 16.70 -27.25
C ILE A 37 13.94 15.81 -26.27
N PRO A 38 14.59 14.83 -25.61
CA PRO A 38 13.91 13.94 -24.68
C PRO A 38 13.23 14.69 -23.54
N ILE A 39 12.12 14.15 -23.03
CA ILE A 39 11.28 14.77 -21.98
C ILE A 39 10.52 15.99 -22.51
N TYR A 40 11.20 16.94 -23.14
CA TYR A 40 10.59 18.12 -23.75
C TYR A 40 9.59 17.75 -24.84
N ASN A 41 9.94 16.78 -25.68
CA ASN A 41 9.04 16.19 -26.66
C ASN A 41 7.76 15.67 -26.00
N ILE A 42 7.85 14.84 -24.96
CA ILE A 42 6.67 14.32 -24.25
C ILE A 42 5.81 15.44 -23.65
N ILE A 43 6.42 16.49 -23.08
CA ILE A 43 5.69 17.66 -22.54
C ILE A 43 4.88 18.33 -23.65
N ILE A 44 5.46 18.51 -24.84
CA ILE A 44 4.80 19.14 -25.98
C ILE A 44 3.73 18.22 -26.56
N LEU A 45 3.98 16.92 -26.62
CA LEU A 45 2.97 15.93 -26.97
C LEU A 45 1.75 16.05 -26.05
N MET A 46 1.94 16.21 -24.72
CA MET A 46 0.81 16.41 -23.81
C MET A 46 0.02 17.68 -24.16
N LYS A 47 0.69 18.77 -24.55
CA LYS A 47 0.04 20.01 -25.01
C LYS A 47 -0.73 19.78 -26.32
N ILE A 48 -0.16 19.05 -27.28
CA ILE A 48 -0.82 18.68 -28.54
C ILE A 48 -2.09 17.86 -28.27
N LEU A 49 -2.02 16.89 -27.34
CA LEU A 49 -3.13 16.02 -26.97
C LEU A 49 -4.14 16.67 -26.00
N ASN A 50 -3.94 17.95 -25.61
CA ASN A 50 -4.73 18.62 -24.57
C ASN A 50 -4.80 17.82 -23.25
N ARG A 51 -3.70 17.15 -22.89
CA ARG A 51 -3.53 16.42 -21.62
C ARG A 51 -2.75 17.27 -20.62
N PRO A 52 -2.95 17.07 -19.31
CA PRO A 52 -2.14 17.74 -18.31
C PRO A 52 -0.65 17.40 -18.45
N ILE A 53 0.22 18.41 -18.31
CA ILE A 53 1.68 18.23 -18.49
C ILE A 53 2.25 17.16 -17.54
N TRP A 54 1.71 17.02 -16.33
CA TRP A 54 2.16 16.03 -15.35
C TRP A 54 2.00 14.57 -15.81
N TRP A 55 1.23 14.28 -16.87
CA TRP A 55 1.19 12.95 -17.48
C TRP A 55 2.54 12.51 -18.06
N SER A 56 3.40 13.47 -18.42
CA SER A 56 4.77 13.19 -18.87
C SER A 56 5.57 12.41 -17.82
N ILE A 57 5.40 12.74 -16.53
CA ILE A 57 6.09 12.06 -15.42
C ILE A 57 5.69 10.59 -15.34
N LEU A 58 4.41 10.29 -15.58
CA LEU A 58 3.88 8.93 -15.41
C LEU A 58 4.47 7.93 -16.42
N LEU A 59 4.92 8.40 -17.58
CA LEU A 59 5.60 7.58 -18.59
C LEU A 59 6.99 7.11 -18.15
N TYR A 60 7.58 7.74 -17.14
CA TYR A 60 8.88 7.35 -16.61
C TYR A 60 8.78 6.46 -15.38
N ILE A 61 7.58 6.27 -14.83
CA ILE A 61 7.40 5.43 -13.66
C ILE A 61 7.22 3.96 -14.12
N PRO A 62 8.05 3.02 -13.64
CA PRO A 62 7.97 1.61 -14.02
C PRO A 62 6.56 1.04 -13.80
N ILE A 63 6.14 0.10 -14.66
CA ILE A 63 4.78 -0.46 -14.73
C ILE A 63 3.71 0.55 -15.20
N ILE A 64 3.76 1.80 -14.76
CA ILE A 64 2.77 2.83 -15.09
C ILE A 64 2.77 3.17 -16.57
N PHE A 65 3.95 3.23 -17.18
CA PHE A 65 4.09 3.49 -18.61
C PHE A 65 3.27 2.51 -19.45
N PHE A 66 3.27 1.20 -19.13
CA PHE A 66 2.54 0.18 -19.89
C PHE A 66 1.03 0.42 -19.93
N PHE A 67 0.51 1.14 -18.93
CA PHE A 67 -0.90 1.48 -18.86
C PHE A 67 -1.25 2.78 -19.58
N ILE A 68 -0.38 3.77 -19.48
CA ILE A 68 -0.64 5.11 -20.03
C ILE A 68 -0.30 5.17 -21.50
N TYR A 69 0.73 4.46 -21.91
CA TYR A 69 1.20 4.46 -23.29
C TYR A 69 0.12 4.04 -24.29
N PRO A 70 -0.66 2.95 -24.10
CA PRO A 70 -1.78 2.63 -24.99
C PRO A 70 -2.86 3.72 -25.05
N ILE A 71 -3.14 4.39 -23.93
CA ILE A 71 -4.10 5.50 -23.88
C ILE A 71 -3.60 6.67 -24.73
N LEU A 72 -2.33 7.02 -24.60
CA LEU A 72 -1.72 8.08 -25.39
C LEU A 72 -1.65 7.73 -26.87
N CYS A 73 -1.36 6.46 -27.22
CA CYS A 73 -1.41 6.01 -28.60
C CYS A 73 -2.82 6.19 -29.20
N LEU A 74 -3.87 5.82 -28.45
CA LEU A 74 -5.25 6.02 -28.88
C LEU A 74 -5.61 7.51 -29.03
N ASP A 75 -5.12 8.37 -28.13
CA ASP A 75 -5.30 9.82 -28.24
C ASP A 75 -4.59 10.38 -29.48
N ILE A 76 -3.38 9.92 -29.78
CA ILE A 76 -2.62 10.30 -30.99
C ILE A 76 -3.38 9.89 -32.25
N ILE A 77 -3.90 8.66 -32.33
CA ILE A 77 -4.69 8.22 -33.49
C ILE A 77 -5.90 9.10 -33.73
N ASN A 78 -6.56 9.59 -32.67
CA ASN A 78 -7.75 10.43 -32.82
C ASN A 78 -7.43 11.84 -33.38
N LEU A 79 -6.16 12.22 -33.54
CA LEU A 79 -5.74 13.45 -34.22
C LEU A 79 -5.68 13.30 -35.75
N PHE A 80 -5.52 12.07 -36.25
CA PHE A 80 -5.46 11.80 -37.68
C PHE A 80 -6.86 11.69 -38.28
N ASP A 81 -7.00 12.07 -39.55
CA ASP A 81 -8.27 11.93 -40.26
C ASP A 81 -8.59 10.45 -40.58
N LYS A 82 -9.88 10.12 -40.68
CA LYS A 82 -10.40 8.83 -41.18
C LYS A 82 -9.88 7.56 -40.48
N CYS A 83 -9.51 7.61 -39.20
CA CYS A 83 -9.14 6.38 -38.47
C CYS A 83 -10.36 5.49 -38.15
N SER A 84 -10.40 4.31 -38.75
CA SER A 84 -11.40 3.26 -38.57
C SER A 84 -11.20 2.48 -37.27
N LYS A 85 -12.15 1.59 -36.93
CA LYS A 85 -11.97 0.63 -35.81
C LYS A 85 -10.81 -0.34 -36.07
N LYS A 86 -10.54 -0.70 -37.34
CA LYS A 86 -9.42 -1.58 -37.72
C LYS A 86 -8.08 -0.93 -37.39
N ASP A 87 -7.94 0.36 -37.67
CA ASP A 87 -6.72 1.14 -37.40
C ASP A 87 -6.41 1.21 -35.90
N LYS A 88 -7.44 1.37 -35.07
CA LYS A 88 -7.31 1.31 -33.60
C LYS A 88 -6.88 -0.07 -33.11
N MET A 89 -7.30 -1.14 -33.79
CA MET A 89 -6.92 -2.51 -33.43
C MET A 89 -5.47 -2.80 -33.87
N LEU A 90 -5.09 -2.40 -35.08
CA LEU A 90 -3.71 -2.44 -35.59
C LEU A 90 -2.76 -1.67 -34.67
N LEU A 91 -3.16 -0.51 -34.18
CA LEU A 91 -2.41 0.26 -33.19
C LEU A 91 -2.10 -0.54 -31.92
N LEU A 92 -3.10 -1.21 -31.36
CA LEU A 92 -2.94 -1.96 -30.11
C LEU A 92 -2.11 -3.23 -30.33
N ILE A 93 -2.33 -3.95 -31.43
CA ILE A 93 -1.58 -5.15 -31.80
C ILE A 93 -0.09 -4.83 -32.03
N THR A 94 0.19 -3.70 -32.68
CA THR A 94 1.57 -3.25 -32.95
C THR A 94 2.19 -2.47 -31.78
N LEU A 95 1.52 -2.39 -30.62
CA LEU A 95 1.96 -1.61 -29.46
C LEU A 95 2.39 -0.17 -29.82
N GLY A 96 1.60 0.51 -30.65
CA GLY A 96 1.87 1.88 -31.09
C GLY A 96 2.66 2.00 -32.38
N GLY A 97 3.26 0.92 -32.91
CA GLY A 97 4.05 0.95 -34.14
C GLY A 97 3.29 1.48 -35.36
N TYR A 98 1.98 1.23 -35.45
CA TYR A 98 1.12 1.73 -36.53
C TYR A 98 1.06 3.27 -36.61
N ILE A 99 1.45 4.01 -35.55
CA ILE A 99 1.55 5.47 -35.59
C ILE A 99 2.57 5.91 -36.66
N ILE A 100 3.65 5.16 -36.87
CA ILE A 100 4.67 5.48 -37.89
C ILE A 100 4.03 5.56 -39.29
N TYR A 101 3.20 4.57 -39.63
CA TYR A 101 2.46 4.54 -40.90
C TYR A 101 1.51 5.73 -41.05
N LEU A 102 0.72 6.03 -40.01
CA LEU A 102 -0.24 7.13 -40.02
C LEU A 102 0.45 8.50 -40.12
N ASN A 103 1.58 8.66 -39.41
CA ASN A 103 2.35 9.88 -39.36
C ASN A 103 2.86 10.31 -40.74
N ILE A 104 3.23 9.33 -41.58
CA ILE A 104 3.69 9.52 -42.95
C ILE A 104 2.50 9.75 -43.89
N ASN A 105 1.51 8.84 -43.87
CA ASN A 105 0.54 8.74 -44.97
C ASN A 105 -0.76 9.56 -44.77
N ILE A 106 -1.07 10.02 -43.56
CA ILE A 106 -2.37 10.61 -43.25
C ILE A 106 -2.25 12.08 -42.80
N LYS A 107 -3.20 12.92 -43.24
CA LYS A 107 -3.32 14.33 -42.82
C LYS A 107 -3.90 14.43 -41.40
N ILE A 108 -3.42 15.39 -40.63
CA ILE A 108 -3.93 15.69 -39.28
C ILE A 108 -5.12 16.63 -39.40
N ILE A 109 -6.21 16.33 -38.68
CA ILE A 109 -7.33 17.26 -38.51
C ILE A 109 -7.33 17.73 -37.06
N LYS A 110 -7.31 19.06 -36.87
CA LYS A 110 -7.65 19.67 -35.57
C LYS A 110 -9.13 19.39 -35.27
N LYS A 111 -9.42 18.24 -34.66
CA LYS A 111 -10.76 17.97 -34.13
C LYS A 111 -10.98 18.79 -32.86
N GLU A 112 -12.16 19.40 -32.75
CA GLU A 112 -12.65 20.01 -31.52
C GLU A 112 -12.66 19.01 -30.35
N LYS A 113 -12.67 19.55 -29.13
CA LYS A 113 -12.68 18.82 -27.85
C LYS A 113 -13.74 17.70 -27.84
N ASN A 114 -13.33 16.49 -28.20
CA ASN A 114 -14.15 15.31 -28.00
C ASN A 114 -14.39 15.11 -26.51
N LYS A 115 -15.66 14.87 -26.14
CA LYS A 115 -16.02 14.43 -24.79
C LYS A 115 -15.23 13.17 -24.48
N LYS A 116 -14.47 13.19 -23.39
CA LYS A 116 -13.68 12.03 -22.94
C LYS A 116 -14.64 10.83 -22.77
N PRO A 117 -14.39 9.69 -23.43
CA PRO A 117 -15.25 8.52 -23.29
C PRO A 117 -15.20 8.00 -21.85
N LEU A 118 -16.35 7.60 -21.28
CA LEU A 118 -16.47 7.07 -19.91
C LEU A 118 -15.48 5.94 -19.63
N LEU A 119 -15.22 5.11 -20.64
CA LEU A 119 -14.27 4.00 -20.61
C LEU A 119 -12.85 4.47 -20.25
N SER A 120 -12.41 5.62 -20.75
CA SER A 120 -11.07 6.17 -20.45
C SER A 120 -10.92 6.55 -18.97
N SER A 121 -12.00 6.97 -18.31
CA SER A 121 -12.00 7.32 -16.89
C SER A 121 -11.89 6.07 -16.00
N ILE A 122 -12.53 4.97 -16.40
CA ILE A 122 -12.45 3.68 -15.68
C ILE A 122 -11.05 3.08 -15.83
N PHE A 123 -10.49 3.07 -17.05
CA PHE A 123 -9.11 2.63 -17.25
C PHE A 123 -8.16 3.49 -16.41
N PHE A 124 -8.29 4.83 -16.46
CA PHE A 124 -7.47 5.71 -15.66
C PHE A 124 -7.59 5.44 -14.15
N SER A 125 -8.79 5.17 -13.62
CA SER A 125 -8.97 4.88 -12.19
C SER A 125 -8.31 3.55 -11.77
N ILE A 126 -8.38 2.51 -12.61
CA ILE A 126 -7.70 1.22 -12.37
C ILE A 126 -6.18 1.42 -12.34
N ILE A 127 -5.66 2.20 -13.29
CA ILE A 127 -4.23 2.52 -13.38
C ILE A 127 -3.82 3.28 -12.13
N PHE A 128 -4.49 4.38 -11.82
CA PHE A 128 -4.22 5.20 -10.64
C PHE A 128 -4.28 4.40 -9.34
N THR A 129 -5.27 3.52 -9.19
CA THR A 129 -5.39 2.63 -8.02
C THR A 129 -4.23 1.63 -7.98
N SER A 130 -3.81 1.10 -9.14
CA SER A 130 -2.65 0.19 -9.23
C SER A 130 -1.35 0.90 -8.84
N ILE A 131 -1.16 2.16 -9.24
CA ILE A 131 -0.01 2.98 -8.86
C ILE A 131 0.07 3.13 -7.33
N ILE A 132 -1.05 3.54 -6.74
CA ILE A 132 -1.17 3.71 -5.29
C ILE A 132 -0.84 2.37 -4.60
N ASN A 133 -1.42 1.27 -5.08
CA ASN A 133 -1.22 -0.07 -4.53
C ASN A 133 0.22 -0.57 -4.65
N ILE A 134 0.91 -0.26 -5.76
CA ILE A 134 2.28 -0.71 -6.01
C ILE A 134 3.27 0.10 -5.17
N TYR A 135 3.14 1.43 -5.13
CA TYR A 135 4.18 2.32 -4.63
C TYR A 135 3.90 2.97 -3.28
N ILE A 136 2.64 3.22 -2.93
CA ILE A 136 2.27 4.09 -1.80
C ILE A 136 1.71 3.28 -0.63
N ILE A 137 0.58 2.63 -0.84
CA ILE A 137 -0.18 1.96 0.22
C ILE A 137 -0.83 0.70 -0.34
N GLN A 138 -0.75 -0.41 0.37
CA GLN A 138 -1.35 -1.67 -0.08
C GLN A 138 -2.28 -2.22 1.01
N PRO A 139 -3.50 -2.67 0.66
CA PRO A 139 -4.38 -3.35 1.60
C PRO A 139 -3.94 -4.79 1.85
N PHE A 140 -4.02 -5.24 3.09
CA PHE A 140 -3.73 -6.61 3.51
C PHE A 140 -4.83 -7.14 4.43
N VAL A 141 -4.99 -8.46 4.46
CA VAL A 141 -5.84 -9.18 5.41
C VAL A 141 -4.95 -10.00 6.31
N ILE A 142 -5.27 -10.10 7.60
CA ILE A 142 -4.58 -10.97 8.55
C ILE A 142 -5.23 -12.35 8.56
N PRO A 143 -4.56 -13.41 8.03
CA PRO A 143 -5.13 -14.75 7.98
C PRO A 143 -4.78 -15.60 9.20
N THR A 144 -3.71 -15.27 9.95
CA THR A 144 -3.17 -16.13 11.03
C THR A 144 -3.08 -15.41 12.37
N PRO A 145 -3.16 -16.13 13.50
CA PRO A 145 -3.13 -15.54 14.84
C PRO A 145 -1.71 -15.25 15.35
N SER A 146 -0.69 -15.26 14.49
CA SER A 146 0.72 -15.07 14.90
C SER A 146 1.02 -13.71 15.55
N MET A 147 0.13 -12.73 15.32
CA MET A 147 0.20 -11.38 15.90
C MET A 147 -0.94 -11.09 16.88
N LYS A 148 -1.64 -12.12 17.42
CA LYS A 148 -2.94 -12.01 18.16
C LYS A 148 -3.04 -10.85 19.17
N ASP A 149 -1.95 -10.45 19.82
CA ASP A 149 -1.94 -9.34 20.78
C ASP A 149 -2.12 -7.95 20.16
N SER A 150 -1.55 -7.73 18.98
CA SER A 150 -1.70 -6.47 18.26
C SER A 150 -2.74 -6.58 17.15
N LEU A 151 -2.71 -7.69 16.41
CA LEU A 151 -3.47 -7.91 15.19
C LEU A 151 -4.18 -9.26 15.24
N LEU A 152 -5.48 -9.24 14.96
CA LEU A 152 -6.34 -10.41 15.02
C LEU A 152 -6.67 -10.94 13.62
N VAL A 153 -6.97 -12.24 13.53
CA VAL A 153 -7.44 -12.86 12.29
C VAL A 153 -8.68 -12.15 11.79
N GLY A 154 -8.67 -11.75 10.53
CA GLY A 154 -9.72 -10.96 9.88
C GLY A 154 -9.62 -9.45 10.07
N ASP A 155 -8.51 -8.95 10.62
CA ASP A 155 -8.17 -7.53 10.50
C ASP A 155 -7.70 -7.21 9.07
N PHE A 156 -8.21 -6.11 8.52
CA PHE A 156 -7.84 -5.56 7.24
C PHE A 156 -7.02 -4.29 7.48
N LEU A 157 -5.79 -4.29 6.96
CA LEU A 157 -4.79 -3.28 7.24
C LEU A 157 -4.48 -2.50 5.97
N PHE A 158 -4.15 -1.22 6.13
CA PHE A 158 -3.39 -0.50 5.12
C PHE A 158 -1.92 -0.44 5.52
N VAL A 159 -1.04 -0.81 4.59
CA VAL A 159 0.41 -0.84 4.81
C VAL A 159 1.06 0.21 3.92
N SER A 160 1.78 1.14 4.55
CA SER A 160 2.56 2.15 3.85
C SER A 160 3.89 1.59 3.38
N LYS A 161 4.14 1.69 2.07
CA LYS A 161 5.42 1.35 1.44
C LYS A 161 6.40 2.53 1.46
N LEU A 162 5.92 3.74 1.75
CA LEU A 162 6.73 4.95 1.83
C LEU A 162 7.66 4.95 3.05
N HIS A 163 7.17 4.51 4.22
CA HIS A 163 7.87 4.66 5.50
C HIS A 163 9.29 4.11 5.47
N TYR A 164 9.46 2.87 5.01
CA TYR A 164 10.75 2.20 4.93
C TYR A 164 11.38 2.28 3.54
N GLY A 165 10.97 3.24 2.71
CA GLY A 165 11.50 3.42 1.36
C GLY A 165 10.77 2.59 0.31
N ILE A 166 10.43 3.26 -0.79
CA ILE A 166 9.66 2.68 -1.90
C ILE A 166 10.55 1.69 -2.65
N ARG A 167 10.07 0.46 -2.84
CA ARG A 167 10.73 -0.52 -3.70
C ARG A 167 10.22 -0.39 -5.11
N ILE A 168 11.13 -0.28 -6.07
CA ILE A 168 10.78 -0.42 -7.49
C ILE A 168 10.42 -1.90 -7.72
N PRO A 169 9.26 -2.20 -8.33
CA PRO A 169 8.88 -3.58 -8.61
C PRO A 169 9.93 -4.20 -9.52
N ILE A 170 10.41 -5.40 -9.16
CA ILE A 170 11.41 -6.12 -9.94
C ILE A 170 10.75 -6.75 -11.16
N THR A 171 9.55 -7.29 -10.97
CA THR A 171 8.78 -7.94 -12.03
C THR A 171 7.96 -6.90 -12.79
N GLN A 172 8.38 -6.57 -14.01
CA GLN A 172 7.75 -5.50 -14.80
C GLN A 172 6.37 -5.88 -15.36
N ILE A 173 6.23 -7.14 -15.77
CA ILE A 173 5.02 -7.62 -16.43
C ILE A 173 4.30 -8.57 -15.48
N SER A 174 3.21 -8.07 -14.90
CA SER A 174 2.31 -8.86 -14.07
C SER A 174 0.88 -8.35 -14.14
N ILE A 175 -0.07 -9.24 -13.94
CA ILE A 175 -1.49 -8.89 -13.90
C ILE A 175 -1.74 -8.00 -12.67
N PRO A 176 -2.34 -6.81 -12.84
CA PRO A 176 -2.65 -5.91 -11.73
C PRO A 176 -3.49 -6.59 -10.65
N LEU A 177 -3.22 -6.25 -9.39
CA LEU A 177 -3.98 -6.68 -8.22
C LEU A 177 -3.94 -8.21 -7.95
N ILE A 178 -3.29 -9.02 -8.79
CA ILE A 178 -3.15 -10.47 -8.60
C ILE A 178 -1.77 -10.82 -8.08
N HIS A 179 -1.70 -11.48 -6.93
CA HIS A 179 -0.45 -11.90 -6.30
C HIS A 179 -0.06 -13.32 -6.68
N ASN A 180 1.19 -13.50 -7.16
CA ASN A 180 1.85 -14.77 -7.50
C ASN A 180 1.17 -15.64 -8.59
N LYS A 181 -0.07 -16.09 -8.40
CA LYS A 181 -0.82 -16.97 -9.31
C LYS A 181 -2.23 -16.47 -9.55
N ILE A 182 -2.79 -16.86 -10.70
CA ILE A 182 -4.22 -16.70 -10.98
C ILE A 182 -4.95 -17.85 -10.29
N ASN A 183 -5.72 -17.56 -9.25
CA ASN A 183 -6.31 -18.56 -8.35
C ASN A 183 -7.10 -19.68 -9.07
N PHE A 184 -7.73 -19.38 -10.21
CA PHE A 184 -8.54 -20.34 -10.96
C PHE A 184 -7.74 -21.21 -11.96
N LEU A 185 -6.63 -20.69 -12.50
CA LEU A 185 -5.86 -21.40 -13.53
C LEU A 185 -4.56 -22.02 -12.99
N GLY A 186 -4.09 -21.62 -11.80
CA GLY A 186 -2.82 -22.07 -11.23
C GLY A 186 -1.56 -21.54 -11.95
N ILE A 187 -1.75 -20.78 -13.04
CA ILE A 187 -0.70 -20.14 -13.85
C ILE A 187 -0.12 -18.93 -13.10
N LYS A 188 1.19 -18.66 -13.28
CA LYS A 188 1.86 -17.49 -12.72
C LYS A 188 1.18 -16.21 -13.21
N SER A 189 0.94 -15.25 -12.32
CA SER A 189 0.38 -13.94 -12.70
C SER A 189 1.40 -12.98 -13.31
N TYR A 190 2.62 -13.46 -13.61
CA TYR A 190 3.75 -12.63 -14.02
C TYR A 190 4.74 -13.38 -14.93
N ILE A 191 5.50 -12.61 -15.71
CA ILE A 191 6.60 -13.13 -16.54
C ILE A 191 7.89 -13.10 -15.72
N SER A 192 8.55 -14.25 -15.56
CA SER A 192 9.71 -14.38 -14.68
C SER A 192 11.06 -14.05 -15.33
N TYR A 193 11.13 -13.95 -16.67
CA TYR A 193 12.38 -13.77 -17.41
C TYR A 193 12.87 -12.31 -17.43
N ILE A 194 11.95 -11.34 -17.42
CA ILE A 194 12.28 -9.92 -17.48
C ILE A 194 12.22 -9.34 -16.07
N ARG A 195 13.39 -9.05 -15.48
CA ARG A 195 13.54 -8.54 -14.12
C ARG A 195 14.42 -7.31 -14.10
N LEU A 196 13.99 -6.27 -13.37
CA LEU A 196 14.86 -5.15 -13.03
C LEU A 196 15.75 -5.50 -11.84
N PRO A 197 16.93 -4.86 -11.70
CA PRO A 197 17.71 -4.93 -10.47
C PRO A 197 16.88 -4.38 -9.30
N TYR A 198 17.16 -4.87 -8.10
CA TYR A 198 16.54 -4.33 -6.88
C TYR A 198 16.95 -2.87 -6.70
N ILE A 199 15.97 -1.98 -6.68
CA ILE A 199 16.18 -0.55 -6.41
C ILE A 199 15.16 -0.14 -5.35
N ARG A 200 15.65 0.56 -4.33
CA ARG A 200 14.84 1.14 -3.27
C ARG A 200 15.13 2.62 -3.16
N LEU A 201 14.09 3.44 -3.14
CA LEU A 201 14.20 4.86 -2.86
C LEU A 201 14.46 5.10 -1.36
N PRO A 202 15.08 6.24 -0.99
CA PRO A 202 15.35 6.57 0.41
C PRO A 202 14.11 6.45 1.29
N SER A 203 14.29 5.95 2.51
CA SER A 203 13.22 5.81 3.49
C SER A 203 12.93 7.13 4.20
N PHE A 204 11.66 7.47 4.41
CA PHE A 204 11.28 8.61 5.27
C PHE A 204 11.52 8.33 6.75
N LYS A 205 11.55 7.05 7.16
CA LYS A 205 11.77 6.65 8.54
C LYS A 205 12.64 5.40 8.60
N GLN A 206 13.59 5.38 9.53
CA GLN A 206 14.33 4.16 9.85
C GLN A 206 13.44 3.16 10.60
N ILE A 207 13.82 1.89 10.52
CA ILE A 207 13.14 0.81 11.23
C ILE A 207 13.60 0.85 12.68
N ASN A 208 12.65 0.92 13.62
CA ASN A 208 12.96 0.92 15.04
C ASN A 208 12.60 -0.41 15.69
N HIS A 209 13.19 -0.66 16.86
CA HIS A 209 12.75 -1.75 17.72
C HIS A 209 11.25 -1.69 17.96
N ASN A 210 10.64 -2.86 17.98
CA ASN A 210 9.23 -3.08 18.21
C ASN A 210 8.29 -2.49 17.16
N ASP A 211 8.78 -2.02 16.00
CA ASP A 211 7.92 -1.72 14.86
C ASP A 211 7.27 -3.01 14.32
N ILE A 212 5.98 -2.95 13.98
CA ILE A 212 5.32 -4.02 13.21
C ILE A 212 5.64 -3.79 11.74
N ILE A 213 6.09 -4.83 11.05
CA ILE A 213 6.61 -4.74 9.69
C ILE A 213 6.00 -5.83 8.83
N VAL A 214 5.60 -5.43 7.62
CA VAL A 214 5.27 -6.37 6.54
C VAL A 214 6.52 -6.60 5.70
N PHE A 215 6.81 -7.85 5.40
CA PHE A 215 7.96 -8.27 4.62
C PHE A 215 7.61 -9.48 3.74
N ASN A 216 8.42 -9.72 2.72
CA ASN A 216 8.30 -10.90 1.87
C ASN A 216 8.94 -12.12 2.56
N PHE A 217 8.27 -13.27 2.57
CA PHE A 217 8.73 -14.47 3.25
C PHE A 217 10.11 -14.91 2.73
N PRO A 218 11.11 -15.15 3.61
CA PRO A 218 12.44 -15.51 3.16
C PRO A 218 12.54 -16.93 2.60
N ASN A 219 11.91 -17.92 3.25
CA ASN A 219 12.09 -19.37 3.00
C ASN A 219 11.10 -19.96 2.00
N ASP A 220 11.04 -19.37 0.80
CA ASP A 220 10.30 -19.96 -0.31
C ASP A 220 11.20 -20.95 -1.08
N LEU A 221 10.77 -22.22 -1.22
CA LEU A 221 11.51 -23.29 -1.89
C LEU A 221 11.66 -23.05 -3.40
N LYS A 222 10.84 -22.15 -3.96
CA LYS A 222 10.79 -21.84 -5.38
C LYS A 222 11.59 -20.57 -5.65
N LYS A 223 12.34 -20.51 -6.77
CA LYS A 223 13.08 -19.32 -7.27
C LYS A 223 12.15 -18.17 -7.72
N ILE A 224 11.28 -17.73 -6.81
CA ILE A 224 10.26 -16.70 -7.02
C ILE A 224 10.91 -15.31 -6.82
N PRO A 225 10.62 -14.33 -7.69
CA PRO A 225 11.03 -12.94 -7.48
C PRO A 225 10.57 -12.41 -6.12
N ILE A 226 11.40 -11.63 -5.44
CA ILE A 226 11.14 -11.15 -4.07
C ILE A 226 9.81 -10.41 -3.91
N ASP A 227 9.41 -9.61 -4.91
CA ASP A 227 8.15 -8.85 -4.96
C ASP A 227 6.92 -9.74 -5.25
N LYS A 228 7.12 -11.02 -5.58
CA LYS A 228 6.08 -12.02 -5.81
C LYS A 228 6.01 -13.09 -4.71
N LYS A 229 6.93 -13.09 -3.75
CA LYS A 229 6.88 -13.96 -2.58
C LYS A 229 5.73 -13.58 -1.66
N ASP A 230 5.27 -14.54 -0.86
CA ASP A 230 4.21 -14.32 0.12
C ASP A 230 4.58 -13.26 1.16
N TYR A 231 3.57 -12.59 1.70
CA TYR A 231 3.76 -11.54 2.70
C TYR A 231 3.58 -12.09 4.10
N TYR A 232 4.49 -11.71 4.98
CA TYR A 232 4.43 -11.99 6.41
C TYR A 232 4.43 -10.67 7.17
N ILE A 233 3.85 -10.70 8.37
CA ILE A 233 3.81 -9.58 9.30
C ILE A 233 4.28 -10.04 10.66
N LYS A 234 5.25 -9.32 11.23
CA LYS A 234 5.86 -9.60 12.53
C LYS A 234 6.36 -8.29 13.16
N ARG A 235 6.78 -8.37 14.42
CA ARG A 235 7.47 -7.30 15.12
C ARG A 235 8.98 -7.38 14.91
N CYS A 236 9.62 -6.25 14.63
CA CYS A 236 11.06 -6.16 14.51
C CYS A 236 11.69 -6.04 15.90
N ILE A 237 12.31 -7.12 16.38
CA ILE A 237 12.91 -7.13 17.71
C ILE A 237 14.39 -6.81 17.65
N GLY A 238 15.10 -7.37 16.67
CA GLY A 238 16.54 -7.11 16.51
C GLY A 238 16.81 -6.28 15.27
N LEU A 239 17.58 -5.21 15.45
CA LEU A 239 18.06 -4.30 14.41
C LEU A 239 19.49 -4.65 13.98
N PRO A 240 19.96 -4.09 12.86
CA PRO A 240 21.34 -4.26 12.41
C PRO A 240 22.32 -3.73 13.47
N GLY A 241 23.26 -4.56 13.88
CA GLY A 241 24.26 -4.27 14.91
C GLY A 241 23.92 -4.82 16.30
N ASP A 242 22.72 -5.34 16.52
CA ASP A 242 22.33 -5.84 17.85
C ASP A 242 22.85 -7.25 18.16
N ILE A 243 23.01 -7.51 19.45
CA ILE A 243 23.14 -8.85 20.01
C ILE A 243 21.82 -9.22 20.68
N LEU A 244 21.11 -10.19 20.11
CA LEU A 244 19.82 -10.66 20.62
C LEU A 244 19.98 -11.99 21.35
N SER A 245 19.36 -12.11 22.53
CA SER A 245 19.18 -13.39 23.20
C SER A 245 17.80 -13.50 23.83
N ILE A 246 17.32 -14.74 23.99
CA ILE A 246 16.10 -15.06 24.72
C ILE A 246 16.50 -16.01 25.85
N LYS A 247 16.15 -15.65 27.09
CA LYS A 247 16.42 -16.47 28.28
C LYS A 247 15.14 -16.61 29.09
N ASN A 248 14.68 -17.84 29.32
CA ASN A 248 13.42 -18.13 30.03
C ASN A 248 12.20 -17.37 29.45
N GLY A 249 12.16 -17.22 28.13
CA GLY A 249 11.12 -16.50 27.39
C GLY A 249 11.27 -14.97 27.38
N LEU A 250 12.22 -14.41 28.12
CA LEU A 250 12.49 -12.97 28.17
C LEU A 250 13.53 -12.57 27.13
N ILE A 251 13.31 -11.43 26.46
CA ILE A 251 14.15 -10.93 25.38
C ILE A 251 15.19 -9.96 25.95
N TYR A 252 16.45 -10.15 25.55
CA TYR A 252 17.55 -9.27 25.88
C TYR A 252 18.20 -8.77 24.58
N ILE A 253 18.39 -7.45 24.49
CA ILE A 253 19.03 -6.78 23.37
C ILE A 253 20.28 -6.11 23.93
N ASN A 254 21.46 -6.46 23.39
CA ASN A 254 22.75 -6.00 23.89
C ASN A 254 22.93 -6.26 25.40
N GLY A 255 22.41 -7.40 25.87
CA GLY A 255 22.42 -7.80 27.28
C GLY A 255 21.35 -7.13 28.16
N ILE A 256 20.63 -6.12 27.65
CA ILE A 256 19.62 -5.36 28.39
C ILE A 256 18.25 -6.00 28.17
N LEU A 257 17.50 -6.24 29.25
CA LEU A 257 16.12 -6.75 29.19
C LEU A 257 15.23 -5.75 28.44
N ASP A 258 14.57 -6.21 27.37
CA ASP A 258 13.51 -5.42 26.75
C ASP A 258 12.30 -5.40 27.70
N LYS A 259 11.90 -4.21 28.14
CA LYS A 259 10.80 -4.02 29.11
C LYS A 259 9.43 -3.90 28.43
N ASN A 260 9.36 -3.93 27.10
CA ASN A 260 8.09 -3.76 26.42
C ASN A 260 7.11 -4.91 26.73
N LYS A 261 5.86 -4.58 27.06
CA LYS A 261 4.78 -5.51 27.49
C LYS A 261 4.42 -6.61 26.50
N TYR A 262 5.00 -6.61 25.29
CA TYR A 262 4.93 -7.74 24.35
C TYR A 262 5.63 -9.00 24.87
N ASN A 263 6.49 -8.84 25.89
CA ASN A 263 7.37 -9.87 26.42
C ASN A 263 6.69 -10.88 27.37
N THR A 264 5.38 -10.79 27.60
CA THR A 264 4.69 -11.60 28.61
C THR A 264 3.60 -12.49 28.03
N ASN A 265 3.80 -13.03 26.82
CA ASN A 265 3.06 -14.23 26.40
C ASN A 265 3.62 -15.45 27.12
N THR A 266 3.50 -15.44 28.44
CA THR A 266 3.77 -16.58 29.29
C THR A 266 2.54 -17.47 29.20
N TYR A 267 2.70 -18.58 28.50
CA TYR A 267 1.67 -19.59 28.48
C TYR A 267 1.73 -20.37 29.78
N TYR A 268 0.57 -20.50 30.41
CA TYR A 268 0.42 -21.35 31.57
C TYR A 268 -0.12 -22.68 31.10
N LYS A 269 0.54 -23.75 31.54
CA LYS A 269 -0.06 -25.09 31.56
C LYS A 269 -1.07 -25.08 32.70
N VAL A 270 -2.33 -25.07 32.33
CA VAL A 270 -3.45 -25.06 33.27
C VAL A 270 -4.13 -26.43 33.35
N GLN A 271 -4.68 -26.75 34.51
CA GLN A 271 -5.62 -27.85 34.72
C GLN A 271 -6.99 -27.23 35.03
N LYS A 272 -7.98 -27.49 34.17
CA LYS A 272 -9.33 -26.93 34.32
C LYS A 272 -10.15 -27.73 35.34
N ILE A 273 -10.97 -27.03 36.11
CA ILE A 273 -12.09 -27.61 36.85
C ILE A 273 -13.19 -27.87 35.81
N LEU A 274 -13.31 -29.12 35.35
CA LEU A 274 -14.48 -29.54 34.56
C LEU A 274 -15.66 -29.65 35.54
N ASN A 275 -16.83 -29.11 35.16
CA ASN A 275 -18.05 -29.08 35.99
C ASN A 275 -18.20 -30.32 36.89
N PRO A 276 -18.47 -30.14 38.20
CA PRO A 276 -18.31 -31.18 39.21
C PRO A 276 -19.29 -32.35 39.10
N LEU A 277 -20.37 -32.28 38.32
CA LEU A 277 -21.52 -33.14 38.59
C LEU A 277 -21.70 -34.42 37.75
N ASN A 278 -21.28 -34.54 36.49
CA ASN A 278 -21.63 -35.76 35.72
C ASN A 278 -20.48 -36.52 35.05
N ILE A 279 -19.29 -35.95 34.93
CA ILE A 279 -18.15 -36.63 34.28
C ILE A 279 -17.11 -37.14 35.29
N LEU A 280 -16.99 -36.49 36.46
CA LEU A 280 -16.09 -36.94 37.53
C LEU A 280 -16.54 -38.28 38.12
N PHE A 281 -17.85 -38.52 38.26
CA PHE A 281 -18.40 -39.81 38.69
C PHE A 281 -18.08 -40.94 37.68
N VAL A 282 -18.27 -40.66 36.39
CA VAL A 282 -18.01 -41.62 35.31
C VAL A 282 -16.50 -41.90 35.14
N LEU A 283 -15.65 -40.87 35.20
CA LEU A 283 -14.20 -41.02 35.01
C LEU A 283 -13.47 -41.58 36.23
N LYS A 284 -13.96 -41.33 37.46
CA LYS A 284 -13.41 -41.92 38.69
C LYS A 284 -13.67 -43.43 38.75
N LYS A 285 -14.79 -43.89 38.17
CA LYS A 285 -15.10 -45.34 38.02
C LYS A 285 -14.26 -46.05 36.95
N ILE A 286 -13.65 -45.31 36.02
CA ILE A 286 -12.89 -45.85 34.87
C ILE A 286 -11.36 -45.65 35.03
N GLY A 287 -10.90 -44.95 36.09
CA GLY A 287 -9.47 -44.81 36.39
C GLY A 287 -8.68 -43.85 35.48
N ILE A 288 -9.35 -43.09 34.61
CA ILE A 288 -8.68 -42.20 33.63
C ILE A 288 -8.87 -40.74 34.02
N ILE A 289 -7.91 -40.16 34.74
CA ILE A 289 -7.80 -38.71 34.90
C ILE A 289 -7.12 -38.14 33.65
N LYS A 290 -7.89 -37.82 32.60
CA LYS A 290 -7.35 -37.11 31.42
C LYS A 290 -6.91 -35.69 31.83
N LYS A 291 -5.61 -35.47 31.93
CA LYS A 291 -4.99 -34.15 32.12
C LYS A 291 -5.11 -33.35 30.82
N TYR A 292 -6.02 -32.38 30.76
CA TYR A 292 -6.08 -31.43 29.65
C TYR A 292 -5.12 -30.27 29.89
N ILE A 293 -4.13 -30.14 29.02
CA ILE A 293 -3.14 -29.06 29.05
C ILE A 293 -3.58 -28.00 28.06
N PHE A 294 -4.05 -26.86 28.55
CA PHE A 294 -4.33 -25.70 27.70
C PHE A 294 -3.21 -24.68 27.82
N ASN A 295 -2.91 -24.03 26.70
CA ASN A 295 -2.03 -22.88 26.63
C ASN A 295 -2.88 -21.62 26.76
N ILE A 296 -2.89 -21.03 27.97
CA ILE A 296 -3.67 -19.81 28.27
C ILE A 296 -2.73 -18.65 28.58
N LYS A 297 -3.10 -17.45 28.13
CA LYS A 297 -2.39 -16.21 28.43
C LYS A 297 -2.59 -15.78 29.88
N GLU A 298 -1.63 -15.05 30.43
CA GLU A 298 -1.70 -14.57 31.82
C GLU A 298 -2.95 -13.74 32.10
N ASP A 299 -3.35 -12.84 31.19
CA ASP A 299 -4.55 -11.99 31.38
C ASP A 299 -5.85 -12.79 31.27
N GLU A 300 -5.93 -13.72 30.30
CA GLU A 300 -7.06 -14.64 30.15
C GLU A 300 -7.17 -15.59 31.36
N LEU A 301 -6.03 -16.00 31.90
CA LEU A 301 -5.92 -16.78 33.13
C LEU A 301 -6.45 -15.96 34.29
N LYS A 302 -5.93 -14.75 34.54
CA LYS A 302 -6.34 -13.83 35.62
C LYS A 302 -7.86 -13.64 35.68
N ASN A 303 -8.48 -13.40 34.52
CA ASN A 303 -9.93 -13.22 34.43
C ASN A 303 -10.73 -14.51 34.69
N ASN A 304 -10.12 -15.69 34.55
CA ASN A 304 -10.77 -16.99 34.68
C ASN A 304 -10.13 -17.88 35.75
N ILE A 305 -9.36 -17.33 36.71
CA ILE A 305 -8.59 -18.11 37.71
C ILE A 305 -9.48 -19.13 38.42
N LYS A 306 -10.73 -18.74 38.75
CA LYS A 306 -11.72 -19.58 39.43
C LYS A 306 -12.04 -20.90 38.71
N ASN A 307 -11.78 -20.97 37.40
CA ASN A 307 -12.07 -22.15 36.57
C ASN A 307 -10.88 -23.13 36.50
N PHE A 308 -9.75 -22.83 37.16
CA PHE A 308 -8.53 -23.63 37.09
C PHE A 308 -8.15 -24.15 38.47
N LEU A 309 -7.92 -25.46 38.55
CA LEU A 309 -7.47 -26.15 39.77
C LEU A 309 -5.98 -25.91 40.02
N TYR A 310 -5.22 -25.79 38.93
CA TYR A 310 -3.77 -25.62 38.95
C TYR A 310 -3.32 -24.88 37.70
N TYR A 311 -2.32 -24.01 37.84
CA TYR A 311 -1.65 -23.37 36.72
C TYR A 311 -0.15 -23.24 36.99
N LYS A 312 0.68 -23.55 36.00
CA LYS A 312 2.14 -23.34 36.06
C LYS A 312 2.63 -22.73 34.76
N LYS A 313 3.50 -21.73 34.88
CA LYS A 313 4.17 -21.13 33.72
C LYS A 313 4.96 -22.22 32.98
N TYR A 314 4.70 -22.36 31.68
CA TYR A 314 5.34 -23.35 30.84
C TYR A 314 6.47 -22.68 30.06
N ILE A 315 7.71 -22.95 30.48
CA ILE A 315 8.95 -22.55 29.81
C ILE A 315 9.66 -23.83 29.39
N LEU A 316 10.12 -23.91 28.14
CA LEU A 316 10.93 -25.03 27.70
C LEU A 316 12.29 -25.04 28.41
N PRO A 317 12.79 -26.20 28.89
CA PRO A 317 14.12 -26.31 29.49
C PRO A 317 15.22 -25.86 28.54
N LYS A 318 16.29 -25.23 29.04
CA LYS A 318 17.38 -24.69 28.21
C LYS A 318 18.04 -25.72 27.28
N ASN A 319 18.08 -26.99 27.69
CA ASN A 319 18.76 -28.06 26.95
C ASN A 319 17.79 -28.88 26.07
N LEU A 320 16.53 -28.46 25.96
CA LEU A 320 15.56 -29.11 25.07
C LEU A 320 15.63 -28.46 23.69
N LYS A 321 16.12 -29.20 22.69
CA LYS A 321 16.11 -28.74 21.29
C LYS A 321 14.69 -28.78 20.74
N GLU A 322 14.23 -27.66 20.22
CA GLU A 322 12.93 -27.59 19.56
C GLU A 322 13.02 -27.98 18.08
N TYR A 323 11.98 -28.65 17.58
CA TYR A 323 11.87 -29.00 16.16
C TYR A 323 11.85 -27.75 15.26
N ASN A 324 12.58 -27.78 14.14
CA ASN A 324 12.74 -26.69 13.18
C ASN A 324 13.30 -25.37 13.73
N ILE A 325 13.90 -25.38 14.93
CA ILE A 325 14.60 -24.19 15.43
C ILE A 325 15.81 -23.88 14.52
N TYR A 326 16.00 -22.60 14.22
CA TYR A 326 17.09 -22.10 13.40
C TYR A 326 18.22 -21.54 14.29
N PRO A 327 19.50 -21.84 14.04
CA PRO A 327 19.97 -22.84 13.09
C PRO A 327 19.81 -24.25 13.68
N GLU A 328 19.62 -25.24 12.81
CA GLU A 328 19.25 -26.61 13.21
C GLU A 328 20.29 -27.32 14.09
N ASN A 329 21.55 -26.88 14.07
CA ASN A 329 22.64 -27.51 14.81
C ASN A 329 22.80 -27.02 16.27
N LYS A 330 21.91 -26.16 16.77
CA LYS A 330 21.94 -25.67 18.16
C LYS A 330 20.88 -26.34 19.02
N LEU A 331 21.20 -26.57 20.30
CA LEU A 331 20.26 -27.04 21.33
C LEU A 331 19.41 -25.87 21.86
N TRP A 332 18.81 -25.10 20.96
CA TRP A 332 17.97 -23.95 21.31
C TRP A 332 16.48 -24.30 21.23
N ASN A 333 15.67 -23.45 21.82
CA ASN A 333 14.22 -23.49 21.69
C ASN A 333 13.60 -22.10 21.72
N ARG A 334 12.27 -22.04 21.60
CA ARG A 334 11.52 -20.78 21.53
C ARG A 334 11.70 -19.86 22.74
N ASP A 335 12.04 -20.41 23.91
CA ASP A 335 12.19 -19.72 25.19
C ASP A 335 13.65 -19.49 25.60
N ASN A 336 14.59 -20.21 24.97
CA ASN A 336 16.03 -20.13 25.21
C ASN A 336 16.78 -20.15 23.87
N TYR A 337 17.19 -18.97 23.43
CA TYR A 337 17.71 -18.74 22.08
C TYR A 337 18.88 -17.76 22.08
N GLY A 338 19.91 -18.00 21.27
CA GLY A 338 21.08 -17.13 21.19
C GLY A 338 22.04 -17.27 22.39
N PRO A 339 22.93 -16.28 22.59
CA PRO A 339 22.99 -14.99 21.91
C PRO A 339 23.37 -15.09 20.43
N ILE A 340 22.88 -14.14 19.62
CA ILE A 340 23.19 -14.00 18.19
C ILE A 340 23.45 -12.54 17.84
N TYR A 341 24.49 -12.30 17.04
CA TYR A 341 24.75 -10.97 16.47
C TYR A 341 24.00 -10.81 15.15
N ILE A 342 23.31 -9.68 14.99
CA ILE A 342 22.51 -9.33 13.82
C ILE A 342 23.34 -8.39 12.95
N PRO A 343 23.77 -8.82 11.75
CA PRO A 343 24.73 -8.03 10.98
C PRO A 343 24.13 -6.76 10.37
N LYS A 344 24.95 -5.70 10.31
CA LYS A 344 24.70 -4.49 9.51
C LYS A 344 25.60 -4.44 8.28
N ILE A 345 25.18 -3.65 7.30
CA ILE A 345 25.97 -3.40 6.09
C ILE A 345 27.35 -2.85 6.46
N GLY A 346 28.40 -3.39 5.84
CA GLY A 346 29.79 -3.01 6.08
C GLY A 346 30.49 -3.78 7.22
N ASP A 347 29.79 -4.64 7.96
CA ASP A 347 30.42 -5.46 9.01
C ASP A 347 31.31 -6.56 8.43
N TYR A 348 32.38 -6.88 9.16
CA TYR A 348 33.15 -8.11 8.96
C TYR A 348 32.73 -9.17 9.99
N LEU A 349 32.03 -10.21 9.54
CA LEU A 349 31.68 -11.36 10.37
C LEU A 349 32.86 -12.31 10.49
N ASN A 350 33.32 -12.56 11.72
CA ASN A 350 34.29 -13.61 12.01
C ASN A 350 33.58 -14.98 11.99
N LEU A 351 33.87 -15.81 11.00
CA LEU A 351 33.22 -17.10 10.77
C LEU A 351 34.04 -18.25 11.34
N ASN A 352 33.38 -19.16 12.04
CA ASN A 352 33.93 -20.40 12.54
C ASN A 352 32.88 -21.54 12.40
N LEU A 353 33.28 -22.78 12.69
CA LEU A 353 32.38 -23.93 12.56
C LEU A 353 31.16 -23.85 13.50
N GLU A 354 31.24 -23.08 14.59
CA GLU A 354 30.15 -22.95 15.56
C GLU A 354 29.07 -21.95 15.14
N ASN A 355 29.43 -20.88 14.42
CA ASN A 355 28.53 -19.79 14.06
C ASN A 355 28.13 -19.81 12.57
N ILE A 356 28.85 -20.55 11.72
CA ILE A 356 28.63 -20.55 10.28
C ILE A 356 27.21 -21.00 9.90
N SER A 357 26.60 -21.88 10.69
CA SER A 357 25.23 -22.35 10.46
C SER A 357 24.20 -21.23 10.55
N PHE A 358 24.43 -20.23 11.40
CA PHE A 358 23.54 -19.08 11.55
C PHE A 358 23.71 -18.06 10.41
N TYR A 359 24.93 -17.90 9.88
CA TYR A 359 25.22 -16.95 8.81
C TYR A 359 25.19 -17.55 7.39
N LYS A 360 25.00 -18.87 7.27
CA LYS A 360 24.96 -19.59 5.99
C LYS A 360 23.98 -18.98 5.00
N ASP A 361 22.76 -18.64 5.42
CA ASP A 361 21.74 -18.10 4.53
C ASP A 361 22.04 -16.65 4.11
N ILE A 362 22.72 -15.88 4.95
CA ILE A 362 23.22 -14.55 4.60
C ILE A 362 24.16 -14.66 3.41
N ILE A 363 25.20 -15.48 3.56
CA ILE A 363 26.26 -15.65 2.56
C ILE A 363 25.69 -16.25 1.27
N THR A 364 24.94 -17.35 1.38
CA THR A 364 24.53 -18.14 0.21
C THR A 364 23.26 -17.63 -0.44
N LYS A 365 22.20 -17.42 0.34
CA LYS A 365 20.85 -17.21 -0.18
C LYS A 365 20.54 -15.74 -0.43
N TYR A 366 21.05 -14.84 0.41
CA TYR A 366 20.71 -13.42 0.33
C TYR A 366 21.77 -12.59 -0.39
N GLU A 367 23.05 -12.97 -0.28
CA GLU A 367 24.17 -12.27 -0.91
C GLU A 367 24.84 -13.06 -2.05
N ASN A 368 24.32 -14.24 -2.39
CA ASN A 368 24.70 -15.04 -3.57
C ASN A 368 26.18 -15.43 -3.64
N SER A 369 26.88 -15.51 -2.50
CA SER A 369 28.23 -16.07 -2.43
C SER A 369 28.19 -17.58 -2.27
N SER A 370 29.18 -18.28 -2.84
CA SER A 370 29.32 -19.73 -2.64
C SER A 370 29.97 -20.01 -1.28
N LEU A 371 29.44 -21.00 -0.56
CA LEU A 371 29.97 -21.44 0.74
C LEU A 371 30.22 -22.94 0.72
N LYS A 372 31.45 -23.37 1.02
CA LYS A 372 31.82 -24.80 1.16
C LYS A 372 32.65 -24.98 2.43
N ILE A 373 32.38 -26.06 3.17
CA ILE A 373 33.17 -26.45 4.34
C ILE A 373 33.91 -27.74 3.96
N LYS A 374 35.24 -27.72 3.98
CA LYS A 374 36.09 -28.91 3.70
C LYS A 374 37.25 -28.95 4.69
N LYS A 375 37.51 -30.12 5.30
CA LYS A 375 38.62 -30.34 6.25
C LYS A 375 38.72 -29.23 7.31
N ASN A 376 37.61 -28.89 7.96
CA ASN A 376 37.49 -27.80 8.95
C ASN A 376 37.85 -26.38 8.46
N LYS A 377 38.04 -26.16 7.15
CA LYS A 377 38.25 -24.85 6.55
C LYS A 377 36.99 -24.36 5.85
N ILE A 378 36.71 -23.07 6.00
CA ILE A 378 35.59 -22.38 5.38
C ILE A 378 36.06 -21.75 4.07
N PHE A 379 35.41 -22.10 2.97
CA PHE A 379 35.67 -21.56 1.65
C PHE A 379 34.50 -20.69 1.22
N ILE A 380 34.79 -19.42 0.90
CA ILE A 380 33.83 -18.47 0.34
C ILE A 380 34.35 -18.08 -1.04
N ASN A 381 33.53 -18.28 -2.08
CA ASN A 381 33.94 -18.02 -3.47
C ASN A 381 35.27 -18.71 -3.84
N ASN A 382 35.38 -19.98 -3.43
CA ASN A 382 36.55 -20.85 -3.58
C ASN A 382 37.84 -20.37 -2.88
N LYS A 383 37.81 -19.32 -2.05
CA LYS A 383 38.94 -18.85 -1.25
C LYS A 383 38.75 -19.22 0.22
N VAL A 384 39.83 -19.61 0.91
CA VAL A 384 39.80 -19.84 2.35
C VAL A 384 39.61 -18.48 3.04
N GLN A 385 38.50 -18.32 3.75
CA GLN A 385 38.14 -17.07 4.41
C GLN A 385 37.52 -17.35 5.78
N SER A 386 38.04 -16.68 6.81
CA SER A 386 37.48 -16.64 8.17
C SER A 386 36.71 -15.34 8.45
N LYS A 387 36.68 -14.41 7.48
CA LYS A 387 35.93 -13.15 7.56
C LYS A 387 35.02 -12.99 6.36
N TYR A 388 33.83 -12.45 6.58
CA TYR A 388 32.87 -12.16 5.52
C TYR A 388 32.35 -10.72 5.63
N LEU A 389 32.48 -9.95 4.55
CA LEU A 389 31.96 -8.58 4.45
C LEU A 389 30.47 -8.62 4.12
N VAL A 390 29.66 -8.04 5.01
CA VAL A 390 28.21 -8.00 4.89
C VAL A 390 27.77 -6.86 3.97
N ASN A 391 26.91 -7.16 3.00
CA ASN A 391 26.46 -6.19 1.99
C ASN A 391 25.04 -5.66 2.24
N LYS A 392 24.35 -6.14 3.28
CA LYS A 392 22.96 -5.75 3.60
C LYS A 392 22.74 -5.60 5.10
N ASN A 393 21.77 -4.77 5.47
CA ASN A 393 21.23 -4.75 6.82
C ASN A 393 20.30 -5.94 7.05
N TYR A 394 20.41 -6.58 8.21
CA TYR A 394 19.59 -7.72 8.62
C TYR A 394 18.75 -7.42 9.86
N TYR A 395 17.62 -8.12 9.98
CA TYR A 395 16.64 -7.91 11.04
C TYR A 395 16.15 -9.24 11.61
N PHE A 396 15.86 -9.24 12.91
CA PHE A 396 15.24 -10.37 13.59
C PHE A 396 13.78 -10.07 13.89
N MET A 397 12.89 -10.83 13.24
CA MET A 397 11.44 -10.65 13.35
C MET A 397 10.81 -11.68 14.27
N LEU A 398 9.84 -11.24 15.04
CA LEU A 398 9.20 -12.03 16.09
C LEU A 398 7.69 -11.82 16.08
N GLY A 399 6.91 -12.88 16.18
CA GLY A 399 5.46 -12.74 16.29
C GLY A 399 5.06 -12.47 17.72
N ASP A 400 4.08 -11.59 17.92
CA ASP A 400 3.57 -11.28 19.25
C ASP A 400 3.06 -12.54 19.93
N ASN A 401 2.34 -13.40 19.20
CA ASN A 401 1.89 -14.71 19.67
C ASN A 401 3.06 -15.72 19.66
N ARG A 402 3.98 -15.57 20.62
CA ARG A 402 5.29 -16.25 20.69
C ARG A 402 5.23 -17.77 20.50
N ASN A 403 4.23 -18.44 21.07
CA ASN A 403 4.11 -19.91 21.00
C ASN A 403 3.39 -20.41 19.74
N ASN A 404 2.76 -19.52 18.98
CA ASN A 404 2.04 -19.83 17.75
C ASN A 404 2.48 -18.91 16.60
N SER A 405 3.80 -18.75 16.48
CA SER A 405 4.42 -17.90 15.48
C SER A 405 5.66 -18.57 14.90
N LEU A 406 5.60 -18.88 13.60
CA LEU A 406 6.78 -19.17 12.79
C LEU A 406 7.42 -17.84 12.36
N ASP A 407 8.53 -17.51 13.01
CA ASP A 407 9.27 -16.25 12.90
C ASP A 407 10.79 -16.50 12.83
N SER A 408 11.64 -15.46 13.01
CA SER A 408 13.09 -15.58 12.77
C SER A 408 13.78 -16.67 13.59
N ARG A 409 13.16 -17.13 14.69
CA ARG A 409 13.64 -18.31 15.44
C ARG A 409 13.66 -19.60 14.62
N TYR A 410 12.87 -19.68 13.55
CA TYR A 410 12.67 -20.90 12.74
C TYR A 410 13.19 -20.77 11.30
N TRP A 411 13.38 -19.54 10.79
CA TRP A 411 13.86 -19.32 9.42
C TRP A 411 15.00 -18.30 9.30
N GLY A 412 15.54 -17.81 10.42
CA GLY A 412 16.72 -16.95 10.45
C GLY A 412 16.45 -15.46 10.26
N LEU A 413 17.47 -14.72 9.85
CA LEU A 413 17.41 -13.26 9.70
C LEU A 413 16.76 -12.84 8.37
N ILE A 414 16.13 -11.65 8.39
CA ILE A 414 15.57 -11.02 7.19
C ILE A 414 16.50 -9.93 6.67
N PRO A 415 16.94 -9.99 5.40
CA PRO A 415 17.62 -8.85 4.76
C PRO A 415 16.66 -7.69 4.46
N TYR A 416 17.20 -6.46 4.49
CA TYR A 416 16.44 -5.23 4.25
C TYR A 416 15.62 -5.22 2.95
N ASP A 417 16.06 -5.91 1.91
CA ASP A 417 15.37 -5.98 0.61
C ASP A 417 13.99 -6.67 0.68
N HIS A 418 13.78 -7.56 1.67
CA HIS A 418 12.50 -8.24 1.90
C HIS A 418 11.49 -7.35 2.63
N ILE A 419 11.92 -6.25 3.27
CA ILE A 419 11.02 -5.34 3.98
C ILE A 419 10.10 -4.62 2.99
N VAL A 420 8.78 -4.73 3.20
CA VAL A 420 7.75 -4.16 2.31
C VAL A 420 7.30 -2.80 2.83
N GLY A 421 6.92 -2.71 4.10
CA GLY A 421 6.33 -1.48 4.63
C GLY A 421 5.80 -1.59 6.06
N LYS A 422 5.24 -0.47 6.53
CA LYS A 422 4.69 -0.31 7.89
C LYS A 422 3.16 -0.34 7.86
N PRO A 423 2.49 -1.22 8.64
CA PRO A 423 1.05 -1.12 8.86
C PRO A 423 0.70 0.21 9.52
N LEU A 424 -0.27 0.93 8.95
CA LEU A 424 -0.69 2.23 9.46
C LEU A 424 -1.89 2.10 10.39
N PHE A 425 -2.97 1.50 9.89
CA PHE A 425 -4.22 1.36 10.62
C PHE A 425 -5.02 0.15 10.14
N ILE A 426 -5.88 -0.36 11.03
CA ILE A 426 -6.90 -1.35 10.73
C ILE A 426 -8.10 -0.58 10.17
N TRP A 427 -8.47 -0.77 8.91
CA TRP A 427 -9.60 -0.03 8.31
C TRP A 427 -10.92 -0.82 8.42
N LEU A 428 -10.83 -2.14 8.49
CA LEU A 428 -11.97 -3.04 8.68
C LEU A 428 -11.53 -4.24 9.52
N SER A 429 -12.43 -4.78 10.32
CA SER A 429 -12.15 -5.96 11.13
C SER A 429 -13.38 -6.87 11.12
N ILE A 430 -13.23 -8.09 10.59
CA ILE A 430 -14.32 -9.06 10.46
C ILE A 430 -14.00 -10.28 11.33
N LEU A 431 -15.00 -10.78 12.06
CA LEU A 431 -14.92 -12.07 12.73
C LEU A 431 -15.45 -13.17 11.78
N PHE A 432 -14.57 -14.06 11.36
CA PHE A 432 -14.93 -15.23 10.54
C PHE A 432 -15.28 -16.41 11.48
N SER A 433 -16.54 -16.51 11.91
CA SER A 433 -17.04 -17.65 12.68
C SER A 433 -17.70 -18.68 11.76
N LYS A 434 -17.55 -19.98 12.07
CA LYS A 434 -18.21 -21.09 11.36
C LYS A 434 -19.72 -21.16 11.64
N THR A 435 -20.21 -20.56 12.73
CA THR A 435 -21.54 -20.87 13.29
C THR A 435 -22.61 -19.77 13.18
N LYS A 436 -22.31 -18.57 12.66
CA LYS A 436 -23.30 -17.53 12.26
C LYS A 436 -22.59 -16.28 11.66
N ASN A 437 -23.38 -15.44 10.98
CA ASN A 437 -23.04 -14.23 10.22
C ASN A 437 -21.72 -13.51 10.59
N LYS A 438 -20.99 -13.06 9.56
CA LYS A 438 -19.78 -12.22 9.67
C LYS A 438 -20.09 -10.96 10.50
N PHE A 439 -19.71 -10.95 11.78
CA PHE A 439 -19.83 -9.74 12.61
C PHE A 439 -18.62 -8.83 12.42
N VAL A 440 -18.90 -7.55 12.15
CA VAL A 440 -17.87 -6.51 12.08
C VAL A 440 -17.46 -6.11 13.50
N ARG A 441 -16.16 -6.15 13.78
CA ARG A 441 -15.57 -5.75 15.07
C ARG A 441 -15.31 -4.24 15.06
N TRP A 442 -16.38 -3.46 15.21
CA TRP A 442 -16.37 -2.00 15.09
C TRP A 442 -15.36 -1.31 16.00
N ASN A 443 -15.12 -1.84 17.21
CA ASN A 443 -14.12 -1.32 18.15
C ASN A 443 -12.67 -1.39 17.63
N ARG A 444 -12.40 -2.14 16.55
CA ARG A 444 -11.08 -2.25 15.90
C ARG A 444 -11.01 -1.50 14.57
N CYS A 445 -12.13 -1.11 13.98
CA CYS A 445 -12.13 -0.38 12.71
C CYS A 445 -11.57 1.03 12.90
N PHE A 446 -10.80 1.50 11.91
CA PHE A 446 -10.09 2.77 11.88
C PHE A 446 -9.16 3.02 13.08
N THR A 447 -8.48 1.98 13.55
CA THR A 447 -7.54 2.07 14.69
C THR A 447 -6.09 2.10 14.22
N ILE A 448 -5.29 3.01 14.77
CA ILE A 448 -3.88 3.14 14.39
C ILE A 448 -3.07 2.02 15.03
N ILE A 449 -2.18 1.46 14.22
CA ILE A 449 -1.27 0.40 14.64
C ILE A 449 0.01 1.08 15.14
N ASN A 450 0.11 1.29 16.45
CA ASN A 450 1.31 1.83 17.08
C ASN A 450 2.32 0.73 17.45
N SER A 451 3.56 1.14 17.64
CA SER A 451 4.64 0.29 18.19
C SER A 451 4.49 -0.01 19.68
N LYS A 452 3.42 0.50 20.32
CA LYS A 452 3.00 0.19 21.70
C LYS A 452 1.69 -0.61 21.66
N THR A 453 1.53 -1.62 22.51
CA THR A 453 0.51 -2.70 22.47
C THR A 453 -0.92 -2.19 22.38
N LYS A 454 -1.16 -0.97 22.84
CA LYS A 454 -2.50 -0.39 22.90
C LYS A 454 -2.84 0.19 21.53
N LEU A 455 -3.80 -0.44 20.85
CA LEU A 455 -4.53 0.21 19.78
C LEU A 455 -5.16 1.47 20.37
N GLU A 456 -4.65 2.63 19.97
CA GLU A 456 -5.27 3.90 20.33
C GLU A 456 -6.44 4.11 19.37
N ASN A 457 -7.65 3.86 19.86
CA ASN A 457 -8.87 4.28 19.17
C ASN A 457 -8.87 5.80 19.18
N LYS A 458 -8.53 6.40 18.05
CA LYS A 458 -8.69 7.84 17.91
C LYS A 458 -9.78 8.12 16.89
N TYR A 459 -10.92 8.54 17.43
CA TYR A 459 -12.14 8.90 16.72
C TYR A 459 -11.95 9.98 15.64
N TYR A 460 -10.79 10.65 15.57
CA TYR A 460 -10.50 11.67 14.57
C TYR A 460 -10.56 11.17 13.12
N ILE A 461 -10.33 9.89 12.84
CA ILE A 461 -10.46 9.38 11.46
C ILE A 461 -11.92 9.41 11.02
N TYR A 462 -12.84 9.08 11.94
CA TYR A 462 -14.29 9.24 11.71
C TYR A 462 -14.65 10.71 11.51
N HIS A 463 -14.09 11.62 12.33
CA HIS A 463 -14.30 13.06 12.14
C HIS A 463 -13.78 13.56 10.79
N ILE A 464 -12.60 13.13 10.34
CA ILE A 464 -12.04 13.49 9.03
C ILE A 464 -12.90 12.94 7.88
N MET A 465 -13.35 11.68 7.96
CA MET A 465 -14.25 11.12 6.95
C MET A 465 -15.60 11.84 6.91
N ILE A 466 -16.16 12.17 8.06
CA ILE A 466 -17.39 12.98 8.17
C ILE A 466 -17.16 14.36 7.56
N ILE A 467 -16.04 15.03 7.86
CA ILE A 467 -15.68 16.33 7.28
C ILE A 467 -15.56 16.24 5.76
N ILE A 468 -14.94 15.19 5.21
CA ILE A 468 -14.82 14.98 3.77
C ILE A 468 -16.21 14.78 3.14
N ILE A 469 -17.06 13.95 3.75
CA ILE A 469 -18.44 13.72 3.28
C ILE A 469 -19.24 15.02 3.31
N ILE A 470 -19.16 15.77 4.41
CA ILE A 470 -19.80 17.09 4.56
C ILE A 470 -19.27 18.06 3.50
N TYR A 471 -17.96 18.10 3.26
CA TYR A 471 -17.35 18.94 2.23
C TYR A 471 -17.89 18.60 0.84
N PHE A 472 -17.94 17.31 0.46
CA PHE A 472 -18.49 16.90 -0.84
C PHE A 472 -19.99 17.21 -0.96
N PHE A 473 -20.74 17.05 0.13
CA PHE A 473 -22.16 17.39 0.18
C PHE A 473 -22.40 18.90 0.04
N LEU A 474 -21.63 19.73 0.77
CA LEU A 474 -21.67 21.19 0.71
C LEU A 474 -21.19 21.70 -0.66
N LYS A 475 -20.11 21.16 -1.22
CA LYS A 475 -19.62 21.48 -2.57
C LYS A 475 -20.71 21.23 -3.61
N LYS A 476 -21.45 20.13 -3.50
CA LYS A 476 -22.59 19.81 -4.39
C LYS A 476 -23.74 20.80 -4.24
N LYS A 477 -24.00 21.34 -3.04
CA LYS A 477 -24.97 22.44 -2.82
C LYS A 477 -24.48 23.78 -3.38
N ILE A 478 -23.22 24.14 -3.16
CA ILE A 478 -22.63 25.41 -3.63
C ILE A 478 -22.55 25.44 -5.17
N MET A 479 -22.12 24.35 -5.82
CA MET A 479 -22.15 24.25 -7.29
C MET A 479 -23.56 24.28 -7.89
N LYS A 480 -24.60 23.98 -7.10
CA LYS A 480 -25.99 24.18 -7.56
C LYS A 480 -26.38 25.65 -7.58
N LEU A 481 -25.75 26.51 -6.76
CA LEU A 481 -26.04 27.95 -6.68
C LEU A 481 -25.29 28.81 -7.70
N ILE A 482 -24.08 28.41 -8.11
CA ILE A 482 -23.28 29.19 -9.07
C ILE A 482 -23.74 28.87 -10.49
N ILE A 483 -24.24 29.89 -11.20
CA ILE A 483 -24.65 29.79 -12.60
C ILE A 483 -23.66 30.61 -13.42
N TYR A 484 -22.97 29.96 -14.35
CA TYR A 484 -22.06 30.64 -15.27
C TYR A 484 -22.87 31.32 -16.38
N VAL A 485 -22.76 32.64 -16.48
CA VAL A 485 -23.34 33.47 -17.54
C VAL A 485 -22.21 33.84 -18.49
N LYS A 486 -22.38 33.64 -19.80
CA LYS A 486 -21.40 34.12 -20.79
C LYS A 486 -21.50 35.64 -20.91
N GLU A 487 -20.38 36.33 -21.13
CA GLU A 487 -20.40 37.78 -21.43
C GLU A 487 -21.30 38.05 -22.64
N GLY A 488 -22.22 39.02 -22.48
CA GLY A 488 -23.24 39.37 -23.49
C GLY A 488 -24.51 38.49 -23.52
N GLU A 489 -24.63 37.47 -22.67
CA GLU A 489 -25.83 36.61 -22.61
C GLU A 489 -26.98 37.33 -21.89
N SER A 490 -28.13 37.53 -22.57
CA SER A 490 -29.28 38.23 -21.98
C SER A 490 -29.90 37.46 -20.80
N ILE A 491 -30.39 38.19 -19.80
CA ILE A 491 -30.97 37.64 -18.56
C ILE A 491 -32.09 36.63 -18.88
N ASP A 492 -32.95 36.93 -19.86
CA ASP A 492 -34.05 36.05 -20.25
C ASP A 492 -33.57 34.72 -20.86
N ARG A 493 -32.46 34.72 -21.61
CA ARG A 493 -31.85 33.48 -22.12
C ARG A 493 -31.29 32.64 -20.98
N VAL A 494 -30.63 33.27 -20.00
CA VAL A 494 -30.10 32.57 -18.82
C VAL A 494 -31.23 31.95 -17.99
N LEU A 495 -32.32 32.68 -17.78
CA LEU A 495 -33.51 32.21 -17.06
C LEU A 495 -34.20 31.05 -17.78
N LYS A 496 -34.31 31.10 -19.12
CA LYS A 496 -34.91 30.03 -19.93
C LYS A 496 -34.03 28.77 -19.94
N LYS A 497 -32.71 28.93 -20.06
CA LYS A 497 -31.70 27.85 -20.05
C LYS A 497 -31.66 27.08 -18.73
N TRP A 498 -31.92 27.74 -17.61
CA TRP A 498 -31.88 27.14 -16.27
C TRP A 498 -33.24 27.06 -15.58
N LYS A 499 -34.34 27.21 -16.33
CA LYS A 499 -35.73 27.30 -15.84
C LYS A 499 -36.08 26.23 -14.80
N GLN A 500 -35.86 24.94 -15.12
CA GLN A 500 -36.09 23.82 -14.18
C GLN A 500 -35.30 23.91 -12.87
N LYS A 501 -34.11 24.53 -12.88
CA LYS A 501 -33.23 24.64 -11.71
C LYS A 501 -33.67 25.79 -10.81
N PHE A 502 -34.14 26.89 -11.40
CA PHE A 502 -34.71 28.02 -10.67
C PHE A 502 -36.10 27.74 -10.11
N ASP A 503 -36.92 26.95 -10.81
CA ASP A 503 -38.24 26.51 -10.33
C ASP A 503 -38.10 25.65 -9.07
N LYS A 504 -37.15 24.70 -9.06
CA LYS A 504 -36.83 23.87 -7.88
C LYS A 504 -36.34 24.67 -6.66
N ALA A 505 -35.77 25.85 -6.87
CA ALA A 505 -35.24 26.69 -5.79
C ALA A 505 -36.23 27.78 -5.32
N ARG A 506 -37.45 27.86 -5.89
CA ARG A 506 -38.43 28.95 -5.67
C ARG A 506 -37.87 30.36 -5.93
N ILE A 507 -36.77 30.48 -6.66
CA ILE A 507 -36.09 31.76 -6.93
C ILE A 507 -36.86 32.59 -7.96
N ILE A 508 -37.50 31.95 -8.95
CA ILE A 508 -38.33 32.64 -9.95
C ILE A 508 -39.50 33.39 -9.30
N ARG A 509 -40.11 32.85 -8.23
CA ARG A 509 -41.19 33.54 -7.52
C ARG A 509 -40.70 34.81 -6.83
N LYS A 510 -39.57 34.73 -6.11
CA LYS A 510 -38.93 35.89 -5.44
C LYS A 510 -38.43 36.95 -6.42
N LEU A 511 -37.99 36.56 -7.61
CA LEU A 511 -37.55 37.51 -8.65
C LEU A 511 -38.74 38.18 -9.35
N ARG A 512 -39.85 37.46 -9.59
CA ARG A 512 -41.09 38.03 -10.13
C ARG A 512 -41.81 38.94 -9.13
N GLU A 513 -41.76 38.63 -7.84
CA GLU A 513 -42.26 39.52 -6.77
C GLU A 513 -41.48 40.86 -6.71
N ARG A 514 -40.25 40.92 -7.25
CA ARG A 514 -39.40 42.12 -7.32
C ARG A 514 -39.49 42.85 -8.66
N GLN A 515 -40.69 42.91 -9.25
CA GLN A 515 -40.87 43.38 -10.63
C GLN A 515 -40.43 44.82 -10.93
N GLN A 516 -40.21 45.67 -9.93
CA GLN A 516 -39.53 46.97 -10.14
C GLN A 516 -38.59 47.32 -8.99
N TYR A 517 -37.30 47.47 -9.31
CA TYR A 517 -36.34 48.10 -8.41
C TYR A 517 -36.49 49.62 -8.55
N ILE A 518 -37.07 50.27 -7.54
CA ILE A 518 -37.09 51.74 -7.43
C ILE A 518 -35.84 52.14 -6.63
N LYS A 519 -35.00 53.02 -7.17
CA LYS A 519 -33.82 53.51 -6.44
C LYS A 519 -34.25 54.16 -5.12
N PRO A 520 -33.54 53.95 -4.00
CA PRO A 520 -33.89 54.57 -2.71
C PRO A 520 -34.05 56.10 -2.78
N SER A 521 -33.28 56.76 -3.66
CA SER A 521 -33.37 58.19 -3.93
C SER A 521 -34.69 58.61 -4.59
N GLU A 522 -35.21 57.85 -5.55
CA GLU A 522 -36.50 58.12 -6.19
C GLU A 522 -37.67 57.92 -5.22
N ARG A 523 -37.58 56.90 -4.36
CA ARG A 523 -38.59 56.66 -3.31
C ARG A 523 -38.63 57.84 -2.33
N LYS A 524 -37.47 58.34 -1.88
CA LYS A 524 -37.38 59.52 -1.01
C LYS A 524 -37.95 60.78 -1.69
N ARG A 525 -37.65 61.01 -2.97
CA ARG A 525 -38.21 62.14 -3.73
C ARG A 525 -39.74 62.08 -3.83
N LYS A 526 -40.33 60.92 -4.13
CA LYS A 526 -41.79 60.74 -4.18
C LYS A 526 -42.47 60.98 -2.83
N ILE A 527 -41.82 60.60 -1.73
CA ILE A 527 -42.34 60.85 -0.38
C ILE A 527 -42.31 62.36 -0.08
N LEU A 528 -41.20 63.04 -0.38
CA LEU A 528 -41.06 64.49 -0.21
C LEU A 528 -42.06 65.30 -1.04
N THR A 529 -42.26 64.95 -2.32
CA THR A 529 -43.25 65.64 -3.16
C THR A 529 -44.68 65.41 -2.66
N LYS A 530 -45.00 64.21 -2.18
CA LYS A 530 -46.31 63.91 -1.59
C LYS A 530 -46.54 64.65 -0.27
N ALA A 531 -45.50 64.82 0.55
CA ALA A 531 -45.56 65.62 1.77
C ALA A 531 -45.81 67.11 1.46
N LYS A 532 -45.02 67.70 0.55
CA LYS A 532 -45.22 69.08 0.09
C LYS A 532 -46.61 69.33 -0.50
N TYR A 533 -47.13 68.37 -1.27
CA TYR A 533 -48.48 68.47 -1.83
C TYR A 533 -49.56 68.42 -0.73
N ARG A 534 -49.37 67.62 0.33
CA ARG A 534 -50.28 67.59 1.48
C ARG A 534 -50.22 68.89 2.27
N GLU A 535 -49.04 69.45 2.52
CA GLU A 535 -48.88 70.76 3.16
C GLU A 535 -49.57 71.86 2.36
N PHE A 536 -49.41 71.87 1.03
CA PHE A 536 -50.10 72.81 0.14
C PHE A 536 -51.63 72.69 0.20
N LEU A 537 -52.18 71.47 0.30
CA LEU A 537 -53.62 71.27 0.44
C LEU A 537 -54.13 71.73 1.81
N ILE A 538 -53.34 71.55 2.87
CA ILE A 538 -53.69 72.01 4.22
C ILE A 538 -53.68 73.54 4.27
N SER A 539 -52.67 74.21 3.69
CA SER A 539 -52.58 75.67 3.64
C SER A 539 -53.63 76.35 2.74
N LYS A 540 -54.36 75.59 1.93
CA LYS A 540 -55.44 76.10 1.08
C LYS A 540 -56.83 75.96 1.72
N ASN A 541 -56.91 75.17 2.80
CA ASN A 541 -58.12 74.89 3.56
C ASN A 541 -58.09 75.50 4.99
N SER A 542 -57.03 76.24 5.31
CA SER A 542 -56.84 77.10 6.49
C SER A 542 -56.65 78.53 6.01
#